data_AF-A0A383EVA5-F1
#
_entry.id   AF-A0A383EVA5-F1
#
_cell.length_a   1.000
_cell.length_b   1.000
_cell.length_c   1.000
_cell.angle_alpha   90.00
_cell.angle_beta   90.00
_cell.angle_gamma   90.00
#
_symmetry.space_group_name_H-M   'P 1'
#
loop_
_entity.id
_entity.type
_entity.pdbx_description
1 polymer ?
#
loop_
_entity_poly.entity_id
_entity_poly.type
_entity_poly.pdbx_seq_one_letter_code
_entity_poly.pdbx_strand_id
1 'polypeptide(L)' 'MDVHGYVVIEQALTSEEVAAANEAIDAHADEITIRPNDLAHASDTLKGTTGRGDLGGMLTWDKPHCDPFR' A
#
# COMPACT_ATOMS: atom_id res chain seq x y z
N MET A 1 -29.50 -15.18 13.07
CA MET A 1 -28.84 -15.47 11.79
C MET A 1 -27.80 -14.39 11.63
N ASP A 2 -26.54 -14.74 11.80
CA ASP A 2 -25.44 -13.78 11.78
C ASP A 2 -25.13 -13.43 10.32
N VAL A 3 -25.48 -12.21 9.90
CA VAL A 3 -25.39 -11.73 8.51
C VAL A 3 -24.18 -10.82 8.35
N HIS A 4 -23.07 -11.17 8.97
CA HIS A 4 -21.80 -10.51 8.69
C HIS A 4 -21.34 -10.98 7.32
N GLY A 5 -21.59 -10.16 6.30
CA GLY A 5 -21.25 -10.42 4.89
C GLY A 5 -19.75 -10.36 4.59
N TYR A 6 -18.90 -10.81 5.52
CA TYR A 6 -17.46 -10.89 5.35
C TYR A 6 -16.95 -12.24 5.87
N VAL A 7 -15.87 -12.71 5.23
CA VAL A 7 -15.11 -13.89 5.66
C VAL A 7 -13.75 -13.43 6.14
N VAL A 8 -13.29 -13.95 7.28
CA VAL A 8 -11.93 -13.73 7.76
C VAL A 8 -11.04 -14.83 7.20
N ILE A 9 -9.99 -14.45 6.48
CA ILE A 9 -8.95 -15.36 6.04
C ILE A 9 -7.72 -15.06 6.88
N GLU A 10 -7.47 -15.94 7.86
CA GLU A 10 -6.27 -15.84 8.68
C GLU A 10 -5.04 -16.18 7.85
N GLN A 11 -3.94 -15.45 8.08
CA GLN A 11 -2.67 -15.66 7.38
C GLN A 11 -2.81 -15.61 5.84
N ALA A 12 -3.69 -14.73 5.33
CA ALA A 12 -3.80 -14.46 3.90
C ALA A 12 -2.46 -14.01 3.28
N LEU A 13 -1.59 -13.41 4.10
CA LEU A 13 -0.16 -13.21 3.83
C LEU A 13 0.62 -13.77 5.02
N THR A 14 1.66 -14.54 4.74
CA THR A 14 2.64 -15.00 5.74
C THR A 14 3.52 -13.85 6.20
N SER A 15 4.16 -13.99 7.36
CA SER A 15 5.10 -12.98 7.87
C SER A 15 6.29 -12.74 6.94
N GLU A 16 6.71 -13.77 6.21
CA GLU A 16 7.81 -13.71 5.23
C GLU A 16 7.41 -12.90 4.00
N GLU A 17 6.19 -13.10 3.47
CA GLU A 17 5.66 -12.31 2.35
C GLU A 17 5.50 -10.83 2.73
N VAL A 18 5.02 -10.55 3.94
CA VAL A 18 4.91 -9.18 4.45
C VAL A 18 6.29 -8.53 4.60
N ALA A 19 7.29 -9.27 5.10
CA ALA A 19 8.65 -8.77 5.20
C ALA A 19 9.25 -8.44 3.83
N ALA A 20 9.13 -9.35 2.86
CA ALA A 20 9.61 -9.14 1.50
C ALA A 20 8.93 -7.94 0.80
N ALA A 21 7.61 -7.77 1.00
CA ALA A 21 6.88 -6.63 0.47
C ALA A 21 7.35 -5.30 1.08
N ASN A 22 7.62 -5.26 2.39
CA ASN A 22 8.14 -4.07 3.06
C ASN A 22 9.57 -3.73 2.60
N GLU A 23 10.45 -4.72 2.49
CA GLU A 23 11.82 -4.50 1.96
C GLU A 23 11.80 -3.95 0.54
N ALA A 24 10.91 -4.47 -0.31
CA ALA A 24 10.71 -3.94 -1.66
C ALA A 24 10.24 -2.48 -1.65
N ILE A 25 9.26 -2.13 -0.81
CA ILE A 25 8.79 -0.74 -0.70
C ILE A 25 9.90 0.17 -0.18
N ASP A 26 10.66 -0.25 0.83
CA ASP A 26 11.75 0.53 1.41
C ASP A 26 12.85 0.80 0.39
N ALA A 27 13.15 -0.17 -0.48
CA ALA A 27 14.13 -0.01 -1.57
C ALA A 27 13.70 0.99 -2.65
N HIS A 28 12.40 1.26 -2.78
CA HIS A 28 11.81 2.21 -3.74
C HIS A 28 11.16 3.41 -3.04
N ALA A 29 11.47 3.64 -1.77
CA ALA A 29 10.85 4.68 -0.95
C ALA A 29 11.16 6.09 -1.47
N ASP A 30 12.28 6.27 -2.17
CA ASP A 30 12.68 7.52 -2.82
C ASP A 30 11.82 7.86 -4.05
N GLU A 31 11.16 6.88 -4.64
CA GLU A 31 10.23 7.07 -5.77
C GLU A 31 8.82 7.50 -5.31
N ILE A 32 8.56 7.49 -4.00
CA ILE A 32 7.26 7.87 -3.44
C ILE A 32 7.00 9.34 -3.72
N THR A 33 5.95 9.60 -4.50
CA THR A 33 5.50 10.96 -4.81
C THR A 33 4.30 11.31 -3.93
N ILE A 34 4.42 12.38 -3.15
CA ILE A 34 3.31 12.89 -2.35
C ILE A 34 2.35 13.66 -3.26
N ARG A 35 1.11 13.17 -3.37
CA ARG A 35 0.04 13.90 -4.06
C ARG A 35 -0.38 15.14 -3.27
N PRO A 36 -0.94 16.16 -3.94
CA PRO A 36 -1.69 17.20 -3.27
C PRO A 36 -2.82 16.62 -2.40
N ASN A 37 -3.31 17.40 -1.44
CA ASN A 37 -4.49 17.05 -0.63
C ASN A 37 -5.82 17.16 -1.41
N ASP A 38 -5.81 16.83 -2.71
CA ASP A 38 -6.95 16.95 -3.62
C ASP A 38 -8.00 15.85 -3.39
N LEU A 39 -7.57 14.69 -2.89
CA LEU A 39 -8.45 13.57 -2.54
C LEU A 39 -9.44 13.90 -1.40
N ALA A 40 -9.16 14.92 -0.58
CA ALA A 40 -10.08 15.37 0.47
C ALA A 40 -11.25 16.20 -0.09
N HIS A 41 -11.27 16.51 -1.39
CA HIS A 41 -12.32 17.30 -2.05
C HIS A 41 -12.68 18.60 -1.31
N ALA A 42 -11.65 19.35 -0.88
CA ALA A 42 -11.75 20.57 -0.09
C ALA A 42 -12.42 20.43 1.31
N SER A 43 -12.60 19.20 1.80
CA SER A 43 -13.06 18.96 3.17
C SER A 43 -11.96 19.25 4.18
N ASP A 44 -12.22 20.17 5.11
CA ASP A 44 -11.30 20.49 6.21
C ASP A 44 -11.19 19.35 7.25
N THR A 45 -12.18 18.46 7.33
CA THR A 45 -12.17 17.33 8.28
C THR A 45 -11.47 16.10 7.73
N LEU A 46 -11.48 15.89 6.41
CA LEU A 46 -10.84 14.75 5.74
C LEU A 46 -9.44 15.08 5.23
N LYS A 47 -9.04 16.36 5.25
CA LYS A 47 -7.72 16.80 4.81
C LYS A 47 -6.64 16.39 5.80
N GLY A 48 -5.71 15.54 5.35
CA GLY A 48 -4.52 15.17 6.10
C GLY A 48 -3.49 16.30 6.17
N THR A 49 -2.59 16.22 7.14
CA THR A 49 -1.42 17.11 7.23
C THR A 49 -0.49 16.95 6.04
N THR A 50 -0.36 15.72 5.53
CA THR A 50 0.39 15.36 4.32
C THR A 50 -0.57 14.68 3.36
N GLY A 51 -0.43 14.94 2.05
CA GLY A 51 -1.19 14.24 1.03
C GLY A 51 -0.78 12.76 0.90
N ARG A 52 -1.54 12.00 0.12
CA ARG A 52 -1.29 10.57 -0.05
C ARG A 52 0.03 10.33 -0.81
N GLY A 53 0.87 9.44 -0.29
CA GLY A 53 2.02 8.92 -1.03
C GLY A 53 1.57 7.94 -2.10
N ASP A 54 2.05 8.12 -3.32
CA ASP A 54 1.85 7.20 -4.43
C ASP A 54 3.17 6.56 -4.82
N LEU A 55 3.14 5.23 -4.93
CA LEU A 55 4.25 4.39 -5.38
C LEU A 55 3.72 3.47 -6.48
N GLY A 56 4.37 3.49 -7.64
CA GLY A 56 3.99 2.71 -8.82
C GLY A 56 5.12 1.79 -9.27
N GLY A 57 4.88 1.01 -10.32
CA GLY A 57 5.94 0.19 -10.93
C GLY A 57 6.25 -1.14 -10.23
N MET A 58 5.51 -1.50 -9.18
CA MET A 58 5.72 -2.71 -8.37
C MET A 58 5.87 -4.01 -9.18
N LEU A 59 5.13 -4.15 -10.29
CA LEU A 59 5.18 -5.32 -11.17
C LEU A 59 6.39 -5.36 -12.12
N THR A 60 7.08 -4.23 -12.25
CA THR A 60 8.21 -3.98 -13.16
C THR A 60 9.52 -3.72 -12.44
N TRP A 61 9.53 -3.72 -11.10
CA TRP A 61 10.76 -3.61 -10.31
C TRP A 61 11.72 -4.76 -10.58
N ASP A 62 12.99 -4.53 -10.26
CA ASP A 62 14.01 -5.57 -10.36
C ASP A 62 13.79 -6.66 -9.32
N LYS A 63 14.23 -7.89 -9.62
CA LYS A 63 14.20 -8.98 -8.65
C LYS A 63 15.13 -8.68 -7.47
N PRO A 64 14.71 -8.93 -6.23
CA PRO A 64 13.50 -9.67 -5.82
C PRO A 64 12.25 -8.81 -5.57
N HIS A 65 12.32 -7.49 -5.73
CA HIS A 65 11.28 -6.56 -5.27
C HIS A 65 9.94 -6.66 -6.02
N CYS A 66 9.92 -7.21 -7.24
CA CYS A 66 8.67 -7.45 -7.97
C CYS A 66 7.91 -8.71 -7.53
N ASP A 67 8.59 -9.67 -6.90
CA ASP A 67 8.04 -10.99 -6.60
C ASP A 67 6.87 -10.97 -5.59
N PRO A 68 6.83 -10.14 -4.53
CA PRO A 68 5.69 -10.11 -3.60
C PRO A 68 4.41 -9.50 -4.17
N PHE A 69 4.46 -8.88 -5.36
CA PHE A 69 3.32 -8.19 -5.97
C PHE A 69 2.77 -8.89 -7.22
N ARG A 70 3.38 -9.99 -7.66
CA ARG A 70 3.05 -10.71 -8.91
C ARG A 70 2.21 -11.96 -8.68
#